data_AF-A0A821G9R1-F1
#
_entry.id   AF-A0A821G9R1-F1
#
_cell.length_a   1.000
_cell.length_b   1.000
_cell.length_c   1.000
_cell.angle_alpha   90.00
_cell.angle_beta   90.00
_cell.angle_gamma   90.00
#
_symmetry.space_group_name_H-M   'P 1'
#
loop_
_entity.id
_entity.type
_entity.pdbx_description
1 polymer ?
#
loop_
_entity_poly.entity_id
_entity_poly.type
_entity_poly.pdbx_seq_one_letter_code
_entity_poly.pdbx_strand_id
1 'polypeptide(L)'
;MTFVPPTEEQIAEALGDTAQLPTDIQKALTNRINESFASIPEPDYWGWLNQRQEYGQTFKSFEQVVSKAIPHSTQVSSISKEKGIFVITVKWWRAPPLELIGEFAQAFFLGCDVKILPMVDFTESMPNRINSGTKQIQYQTKGLFEYLAHTRSQRNAREELLCVAVTMADIYPDETYNFVYGQA
;
A
#
# COMPACT_ATOMS: atom_id res chain seq x y z
N MET A 1 -12.58 -6.95 29.70
CA MET A 1 -12.81 -5.61 30.24
C MET A 1 -13.63 -4.85 29.21
N THR A 2 -14.76 -4.29 29.58
CA THR A 2 -15.60 -3.51 28.66
C THR A 2 -15.06 -2.09 28.61
N PHE A 3 -14.74 -1.59 27.42
CA PHE A 3 -14.31 -0.21 27.25
C PHE A 3 -15.47 0.74 27.61
N VAL A 4 -15.18 1.77 28.41
CA VAL A 4 -16.13 2.82 28.77
C VAL A 4 -15.63 4.12 28.12
N PRO A 5 -16.41 4.73 27.21
CA PRO A 5 -16.05 6.00 26.60
C PRO A 5 -15.81 7.10 27.65
N PRO A 6 -14.84 8.00 27.45
CA PRO A 6 -14.61 9.14 28.35
C PRO A 6 -15.77 10.13 28.29
N THR A 7 -16.00 10.85 29.39
CA THR A 7 -17.02 11.92 29.45
C THR A 7 -16.57 13.16 28.69
N GLU A 8 -17.51 14.05 28.34
CA GLU A 8 -17.17 15.33 27.68
C GLU A 8 -16.18 16.17 28.49
N GLU A 9 -16.28 16.12 29.82
CA GLU A 9 -15.37 16.81 30.74
C GLU A 9 -13.94 16.24 30.66
N GLN A 10 -13.81 14.91 30.64
CA GLN A 10 -12.50 14.23 30.50
C GLN A 10 -11.88 14.49 29.13
N ILE A 11 -12.72 14.53 28.09
CA ILE A 11 -12.32 14.87 26.73
C ILE A 11 -11.81 16.31 26.67
N ALA A 12 -12.54 17.26 27.25
CA ALA A 12 -12.15 18.67 27.28
C ALA A 12 -10.86 18.90 28.09
N GLU A 13 -10.71 18.21 29.22
CA GLU A 13 -9.48 18.24 30.03
C GLU A 13 -8.28 17.69 29.24
N ALA A 14 -8.46 16.58 28.51
CA ALA A 14 -7.40 15.98 27.71
C ALA A 14 -7.04 16.79 26.45
N LEU A 15 -8.00 17.46 25.82
CA LEU A 15 -7.79 18.33 24.66
C LEU A 15 -7.03 19.60 25.01
N GLY A 16 -7.27 20.17 26.19
CA GLY A 16 -6.71 21.45 26.60
C GLY A 16 -7.13 22.61 25.67
N ASP A 17 -6.33 23.69 25.68
CA ASP A 17 -6.58 24.85 24.83
C ASP A 17 -6.10 24.59 23.39
N THR A 18 -7.06 24.52 22.45
CA THR A 18 -6.80 24.29 21.03
C THR A 18 -6.80 25.58 20.19
N ALA A 19 -6.98 26.75 20.81
CA ALA A 19 -7.15 28.03 20.09
C ALA A 19 -5.90 28.47 19.31
N GLN A 20 -4.71 28.00 19.70
CA GLN A 20 -3.45 28.32 19.02
C GLN A 20 -3.08 27.33 17.92
N LEU A 21 -3.86 26.26 17.72
CA LEU A 21 -3.57 25.25 16.71
C LEU A 21 -3.99 25.72 15.31
N PRO A 22 -3.28 25.26 14.25
CA PRO A 22 -3.74 25.45 12.87
C PRO A 22 -5.18 24.97 12.69
N THR A 23 -5.96 25.69 11.89
CA THR A 23 -7.41 25.48 11.75
C THR A 23 -7.78 24.04 11.36
N ASP A 24 -6.97 23.38 10.55
CA ASP A 24 -7.22 21.99 10.12
C ASP A 24 -7.06 20.99 11.29
N ILE A 25 -6.06 21.22 12.14
CA ILE A 25 -5.83 20.42 13.35
C ILE A 25 -6.93 20.68 14.37
N GLN A 26 -7.30 21.95 14.57
CA GLN A 26 -8.40 22.31 15.47
C GLN A 26 -9.70 21.63 15.03
N LYS A 27 -10.01 21.61 13.73
CA LYS A 27 -11.18 20.90 13.21
C LYS A 27 -11.08 19.39 13.41
N ALA A 28 -9.91 18.79 13.19
CA ALA A 28 -9.72 17.35 13.38
C ALA A 28 -9.89 16.93 14.85
N LEU A 29 -9.50 17.80 15.79
CA LEU A 29 -9.60 17.55 17.22
C LEU A 29 -10.96 17.93 17.81
N THR A 30 -11.67 18.91 17.27
CA THR A 30 -12.94 19.36 17.87
C THR A 30 -14.16 18.77 17.17
N ASN A 31 -14.09 18.54 15.86
CA ASN A 31 -15.21 17.93 15.14
C ASN A 31 -15.16 16.42 15.29
N ARG A 32 -16.30 15.85 15.69
CA ARG A 32 -16.56 14.41 15.71
C ARG A 32 -15.80 13.61 16.78
N ILE A 33 -15.16 14.25 17.76
CA ILE A 33 -14.49 13.50 18.85
C ILE A 33 -15.46 12.58 19.61
N ASN A 34 -16.69 13.03 19.85
CA ASN A 34 -17.72 12.19 20.46
C ASN A 34 -18.09 10.99 19.57
N GLU A 35 -18.00 11.14 18.25
CA GLU A 35 -18.21 10.05 17.29
C GLU A 35 -17.00 9.10 17.20
N SER A 36 -15.79 9.56 17.53
CA SER A 36 -14.57 8.74 17.54
C SER A 36 -14.60 7.63 18.59
N PHE A 37 -15.43 7.77 19.62
CA PHE A 37 -15.66 6.73 20.63
C PHE A 37 -16.90 5.88 20.36
N ALA A 38 -17.61 6.12 19.25
CA ALA A 38 -18.70 5.25 18.84
C ALA A 38 -18.16 3.83 18.60
N SER A 39 -18.91 2.84 19.04
CA SER A 39 -18.54 1.45 18.77
C SER A 39 -18.44 1.23 17.27
N ILE A 40 -17.35 0.59 16.85
CA ILE A 40 -17.21 0.11 15.46
C ILE A 40 -18.39 -0.85 15.22
N PRO A 41 -19.17 -0.66 14.14
CA PRO A 41 -20.29 -1.53 13.85
C PRO A 41 -19.80 -2.97 13.71
N GLU A 42 -20.62 -3.92 14.15
CA GLU A 42 -20.34 -5.34 13.93
C GLU A 42 -20.10 -5.60 12.43
N PRO A 43 -19.07 -6.39 12.07
CA PRO A 43 -18.82 -6.74 10.69
C PRO A 43 -20.05 -7.36 10.04
N ASP A 44 -20.39 -6.92 8.83
CA ASP A 44 -21.47 -7.53 8.04
C ASP A 44 -21.24 -9.03 7.85
N TYR A 45 -22.29 -9.81 7.64
CA TYR A 45 -22.23 -11.25 7.42
C TYR A 45 -21.32 -11.63 6.25
N TRP A 46 -21.30 -10.80 5.20
CA TRP A 46 -20.41 -10.95 4.06
C TRP A 46 -19.07 -10.21 4.21
N GLY A 47 -18.87 -9.55 5.35
CA GLY A 47 -17.66 -8.81 5.67
C GLY A 47 -16.48 -9.76 5.92
N TRP A 48 -15.30 -9.37 5.43
CA TRP A 48 -14.06 -10.13 5.58
C TRP A 48 -13.79 -10.53 7.04
N LEU A 49 -13.94 -9.58 7.98
CA LEU A 49 -13.70 -9.79 9.41
C LEU A 49 -14.64 -10.82 10.06
N ASN A 50 -15.82 -11.06 9.47
CA ASN A 50 -16.75 -12.07 9.97
C ASN A 50 -16.45 -13.46 9.39
N GLN A 51 -15.92 -13.50 8.16
CA GLN A 51 -15.59 -14.75 7.46
C GLN A 51 -14.20 -15.29 7.79
N ARG A 52 -13.28 -14.42 8.24
CA ARG A 52 -11.88 -14.77 8.49
C ARG A 52 -11.51 -14.46 9.93
N GLN A 53 -11.13 -15.51 10.66
CA GLN A 53 -10.50 -15.35 11.96
C GLN A 53 -9.04 -14.94 11.77
N GLU A 54 -8.72 -13.69 12.08
CA GLU A 54 -7.35 -13.19 12.09
C GLU A 54 -6.77 -13.27 13.51
N TYR A 55 -5.53 -13.74 13.62
CA TYR A 55 -4.80 -13.71 14.89
C TYR A 55 -4.10 -12.36 15.02
N GLY A 56 -4.31 -11.67 16.14
CA GLY A 56 -3.60 -10.43 16.41
C GLY A 56 -2.09 -10.65 16.50
N GLN A 57 -1.31 -9.65 16.06
CA GLN A 57 0.14 -9.60 16.25
C GLN A 57 0.47 -8.52 17.28
N THR A 58 1.29 -8.85 18.28
CA THR A 58 1.80 -7.84 19.23
C THR A 58 2.93 -7.04 18.60
N PHE A 59 3.13 -5.79 19.01
CA PHE A 59 4.24 -4.96 18.52
C PHE A 59 5.61 -5.65 18.69
N LYS A 60 5.85 -6.30 19.83
CA LYS A 60 7.07 -7.08 20.08
C LYS A 60 7.22 -8.27 19.12
N SER A 61 6.12 -8.95 18.79
CA SER A 61 6.13 -10.02 17.79
C SER A 61 6.42 -9.47 16.39
N PHE A 62 5.86 -8.31 16.05
CA PHE A 62 6.14 -7.60 14.80
C PHE A 62 7.61 -7.21 14.68
N GLU A 63 8.21 -6.59 15.71
CA GLU A 63 9.64 -6.24 15.72
C GLU A 63 10.56 -7.46 15.48
N GLN A 64 10.21 -8.62 16.05
CA GLN A 64 10.94 -9.87 15.85
C GLN A 64 10.85 -10.42 14.43
N VAL A 65 9.78 -10.10 13.70
CA VAL A 65 9.60 -10.47 12.29
C VAL A 65 10.34 -9.47 11.40
N VAL A 66 10.17 -8.17 11.63
CA VAL A 66 10.79 -7.10 10.83
C VAL A 66 12.32 -7.15 10.93
N SER A 67 12.86 -7.39 12.12
CA SER A 67 14.32 -7.58 12.30
C SER A 67 14.88 -8.76 11.51
N LYS A 68 14.07 -9.77 11.20
CA LYS A 68 14.42 -10.90 10.32
C LYS A 68 14.11 -10.63 8.84
N ALA A 69 13.23 -9.67 8.56
CA ALA A 69 12.89 -9.23 7.21
C ALA A 69 13.93 -8.27 6.62
N ILE A 70 14.90 -7.81 7.42
CA ILE A 70 16.12 -7.18 6.91
C ILE A 70 16.80 -8.19 5.99
N PRO A 71 16.95 -7.90 4.68
CA PRO A 71 17.54 -8.86 3.77
C PRO A 71 18.92 -9.28 4.29
N HIS A 72 19.16 -10.59 4.36
CA HIS A 72 20.29 -11.18 5.09
C HIS A 72 21.62 -10.56 4.63
N SER A 73 22.47 -10.21 5.58
CA SER A 73 23.72 -9.47 5.36
C SER A 73 24.73 -10.16 4.45
N THR A 74 24.61 -11.45 4.13
CA THR A 74 25.45 -12.07 3.10
C THR A 74 25.07 -11.67 1.66
N GLN A 75 23.85 -11.17 1.46
CA GLN A 75 23.50 -10.41 0.26
C GLN A 75 23.71 -8.91 0.53
N VAL A 76 23.31 -8.36 1.68
CA VAL A 76 23.30 -6.91 1.91
C VAL A 76 24.67 -6.28 2.25
N SER A 77 25.65 -7.02 2.79
CA SER A 77 26.97 -6.45 3.16
C SER A 77 27.94 -6.26 1.98
N SER A 78 27.62 -6.81 0.81
CA SER A 78 28.28 -6.47 -0.47
C SER A 78 27.32 -5.84 -1.49
N ILE A 79 26.05 -5.69 -1.12
CA ILE A 79 25.08 -4.88 -1.87
C ILE A 79 25.25 -3.47 -1.35
N SER A 80 25.99 -2.71 -2.15
CA SER A 80 26.14 -1.28 -2.04
C SER A 80 24.79 -0.59 -1.80
N LYS A 81 24.87 0.63 -1.28
CA LYS A 81 23.86 1.69 -1.29
C LYS A 81 23.32 2.03 -2.69
N GLU A 82 23.41 1.11 -3.65
CA GLU A 82 23.10 1.30 -5.06
C GLU A 82 21.98 0.36 -5.51
N LYS A 83 21.64 -0.71 -4.75
CA LYS A 83 20.48 -1.54 -5.12
C LYS A 83 19.17 -0.94 -4.61
N GLY A 84 18.20 -0.81 -5.51
CA GLY A 84 16.92 -0.19 -5.25
C GLY A 84 15.71 -0.97 -5.77
N ILE A 85 14.56 -0.51 -5.32
CA ILE A 85 13.22 -0.91 -5.75
C ILE A 85 12.80 0.03 -6.87
N PHE A 86 12.46 -0.52 -8.03
CA PHE A 86 11.95 0.28 -9.15
C PHE A 86 10.44 0.18 -9.22
N VAL A 87 9.75 1.32 -9.20
CA VAL A 87 8.29 1.38 -9.32
C VAL A 87 7.94 1.94 -10.69
N ILE A 88 7.31 1.11 -11.53
CA ILE A 88 6.76 1.53 -12.81
C ILE A 88 5.27 1.74 -12.64
N THR A 89 4.77 2.86 -13.12
CA THR A 89 3.36 3.21 -12.94
C THR A 89 2.64 3.19 -14.27
N VAL A 90 1.49 2.56 -14.28
CA VAL A 90 0.60 2.57 -15.44
C VAL A 90 -0.24 3.83 -15.39
N LYS A 91 -0.30 4.55 -16.50
CA LYS A 91 -0.98 5.83 -16.57
C LYS A 91 -2.45 5.73 -16.20
N TRP A 92 -2.83 6.46 -15.16
CA TRP A 92 -4.20 6.62 -14.69
C TRP A 92 -4.39 8.02 -14.10
N TRP A 93 -5.52 8.64 -14.44
CA TRP A 93 -5.84 10.02 -14.05
C TRP A 93 -6.16 10.22 -12.56
N ARG A 94 -6.18 9.13 -11.76
CA ARG A 94 -6.42 9.13 -10.31
C ARG A 94 -5.38 8.31 -9.52
N ALA A 95 -4.18 8.13 -10.07
CA ALA A 95 -3.13 7.49 -9.29
C ALA A 95 -2.85 8.29 -8.00
N PRO A 96 -2.70 7.66 -6.83
CA PRO A 96 -2.23 8.35 -5.63
C PRO A 96 -0.83 8.91 -5.85
N PRO A 97 -0.36 9.88 -5.05
CA PRO A 97 1.01 10.38 -5.12
C PRO A 97 2.00 9.21 -5.06
N LEU A 98 2.82 9.07 -6.09
CA LEU A 98 3.73 7.92 -6.24
C LEU A 98 4.89 8.01 -5.27
N GLU A 99 5.21 9.22 -4.83
CA GLU A 99 6.19 9.53 -3.82
C GLU A 99 5.84 8.86 -2.49
N LEU A 100 4.56 8.83 -2.11
CA LEU A 100 4.11 8.16 -0.89
C LEU A 100 4.34 6.64 -0.97
N ILE A 101 4.10 6.02 -2.13
CA ILE A 101 4.41 4.59 -2.33
C ILE A 101 5.91 4.36 -2.12
N GLY A 102 6.74 5.27 -2.62
CA GLY A 102 8.19 5.26 -2.40
C GLY A 102 8.56 5.35 -0.91
N GLU A 103 8.00 6.32 -0.18
CA GLU A 103 8.26 6.52 1.24
C GLU A 103 7.86 5.30 2.08
N PHE A 104 6.65 4.76 1.86
CA PHE A 104 6.21 3.55 2.55
C PHE A 104 7.11 2.35 2.20
N ALA A 105 7.43 2.15 0.92
CA ALA A 105 8.32 1.06 0.52
C ALA A 105 9.70 1.17 1.17
N GLN A 106 10.30 2.36 1.28
CA GLN A 106 11.58 2.55 1.98
C GLN A 106 11.47 2.23 3.48
N ALA A 107 10.35 2.58 4.12
CA ALA A 107 10.13 2.28 5.53
C ALA A 107 10.03 0.77 5.81
N PHE A 108 9.43 0.00 4.90
CA PHE A 108 9.31 -1.46 5.03
C PHE A 108 10.55 -2.22 4.54
N PHE A 109 11.23 -1.73 3.50
CA PHE A 109 12.44 -2.33 2.92
C PHE A 109 13.68 -1.54 3.31
N LEU A 110 13.98 -1.53 4.62
CA LEU A 110 15.08 -0.74 5.20
C LEU A 110 16.41 -0.99 4.47
N GLY A 111 17.08 0.11 4.07
CA GLY A 111 18.35 0.09 3.37
C GLY A 111 18.25 -0.05 1.85
N CYS A 112 17.04 -0.09 1.27
CA CYS A 112 16.82 -0.06 -0.17
C CYS A 112 16.41 1.34 -0.63
N ASP A 113 17.02 1.86 -1.69
CA ASP A 113 16.54 3.07 -2.35
C ASP A 113 15.31 2.76 -3.20
N VAL A 114 14.25 3.56 -3.14
CA VAL A 114 13.09 3.40 -4.04
C VAL A 114 13.17 4.44 -5.16
N LYS A 115 13.24 3.97 -6.41
CA LYS A 115 13.28 4.79 -7.62
C LYS A 115 11.93 4.69 -8.33
N ILE A 116 11.18 5.80 -8.34
CA ILE A 116 9.96 5.91 -9.14
C ILE A 116 10.35 6.20 -10.59
N LEU A 117 9.94 5.33 -11.50
CA LEU A 117 10.20 5.47 -12.93
C LEU A 117 9.09 6.27 -13.62
N PRO A 118 9.37 6.86 -14.80
CA PRO A 118 8.36 7.56 -15.57
C PRO A 118 7.13 6.68 -15.82
N MET A 119 5.97 7.33 -15.78
CA MET A 119 4.68 6.69 -16.03
C MET A 119 4.60 6.18 -17.47
N VAL A 120 4.01 5.00 -17.63
CA VAL A 120 3.91 4.30 -18.91
C VAL A 120 2.45 4.18 -19.32
N ASP A 121 2.16 4.44 -20.59
CA ASP A 121 0.84 4.22 -21.18
C ASP A 121 0.81 2.83 -21.84
N PHE A 122 -0.06 1.94 -21.35
CA PHE A 122 -0.16 0.55 -21.80
C PHE A 122 -1.34 0.27 -22.73
N THR A 123 -2.12 1.31 -23.06
CA THR A 123 -3.50 1.17 -23.53
C THR A 123 -3.68 0.39 -24.84
N GLU A 124 -2.62 0.11 -25.62
CA GLU A 124 -2.75 -0.62 -26.89
C GLU A 124 -1.84 -1.85 -27.05
N SER A 125 -0.81 -2.04 -26.23
CA SER A 125 0.17 -3.13 -26.42
C SER A 125 0.06 -4.27 -25.41
N MET A 126 -0.80 -4.14 -24.41
CA MET A 126 -0.92 -5.08 -23.30
C MET A 126 -2.15 -5.99 -23.49
N PRO A 127 -2.03 -7.32 -23.35
CA PRO A 127 -3.18 -8.19 -23.27
C PRO A 127 -4.15 -7.71 -22.18
N ASN A 128 -5.41 -7.53 -22.55
CA ASN A 128 -6.43 -6.96 -21.70
C ASN A 128 -7.82 -7.50 -22.07
N ARG A 129 -8.78 -7.31 -21.16
CA ARG A 129 -10.19 -7.54 -21.39
C ARG A 129 -11.03 -6.42 -20.79
N ILE A 130 -12.27 -6.29 -21.25
CA ILE A 130 -13.25 -5.38 -20.65
C ILE A 130 -14.14 -6.18 -19.71
N ASN A 131 -14.17 -5.79 -18.44
CA ASN A 131 -15.06 -6.40 -17.47
C ASN A 131 -16.52 -6.13 -17.86
N SER A 132 -17.34 -7.19 -17.97
CA SER A 132 -18.72 -7.06 -18.43
C SER A 132 -19.62 -6.29 -17.46
N GLY A 133 -19.33 -6.33 -16.15
CA GLY A 133 -20.07 -5.64 -15.10
C GLY A 133 -19.64 -4.19 -14.92
N THR A 134 -18.34 -3.93 -14.75
CA THR A 134 -17.83 -2.57 -14.44
C THR A 134 -17.57 -1.73 -15.69
N LYS A 135 -17.50 -2.35 -16.87
CA LYS A 135 -17.07 -1.74 -18.15
C LYS A 135 -15.67 -1.13 -18.12
N GLN A 136 -14.86 -1.51 -17.12
CA GLN A 136 -13.48 -1.09 -16.99
C GLN A 136 -12.53 -2.08 -17.69
N ILE A 137 -11.39 -1.57 -18.14
CA ILE A 137 -10.30 -2.41 -18.63
C ILE A 137 -9.66 -3.17 -17.48
N GLN A 138 -9.33 -4.43 -17.72
CA GLN A 138 -8.52 -5.27 -16.84
C GLN A 138 -7.29 -5.74 -17.63
N TYR A 139 -6.10 -5.62 -17.07
CA TYR A 139 -4.86 -6.04 -17.72
C TYR A 139 -4.46 -7.46 -17.31
N GLN A 140 -3.96 -8.24 -18.26
CA GLN A 140 -3.40 -9.54 -17.94
C GLN A 140 -2.03 -9.36 -17.26
N THR A 141 -1.82 -10.00 -16.11
CA THR A 141 -0.55 -9.89 -15.36
C THR A 141 0.66 -10.36 -16.16
N LYS A 142 0.48 -11.37 -17.03
CA LYS A 142 1.53 -11.88 -17.92
C LYS A 142 2.14 -10.76 -18.77
N GLY A 143 1.32 -9.89 -19.35
CA GLY A 143 1.81 -8.76 -20.14
C GLY A 143 2.61 -7.77 -19.29
N LEU A 144 2.19 -7.53 -18.04
CA LEU A 144 2.92 -6.67 -17.11
C LEU A 144 4.31 -7.27 -16.82
N PHE A 145 4.40 -8.57 -16.54
CA PHE A 145 5.69 -9.23 -16.34
C PHE A 145 6.59 -9.19 -17.58
N GLU A 146 6.02 -9.44 -18.76
CA GLU A 146 6.75 -9.32 -20.01
C GLU A 146 7.28 -7.90 -20.19
N TYR A 147 6.47 -6.87 -19.95
CA TYR A 147 6.92 -5.48 -20.01
C TYR A 147 8.07 -5.20 -19.03
N LEU A 148 7.93 -5.63 -17.76
CA LEU A 148 8.97 -5.48 -16.75
C LEU A 148 10.27 -6.17 -17.20
N ALA A 149 10.19 -7.37 -17.77
CA ALA A 149 11.35 -8.11 -18.27
C ALA A 149 12.02 -7.40 -19.46
N HIS A 150 11.25 -6.91 -20.44
CA HIS A 150 11.77 -6.23 -21.63
C HIS A 150 12.44 -4.90 -21.30
N THR A 151 11.92 -4.18 -20.30
CA THR A 151 12.48 -2.89 -19.86
C THR A 151 13.61 -3.04 -18.85
N ARG A 152 13.95 -4.26 -18.43
CA ARG A 152 15.03 -4.52 -17.46
C ARG A 152 16.39 -4.02 -17.93
N SER A 153 16.67 -4.02 -19.23
CA SER A 153 17.92 -3.50 -19.79
C SER A 153 18.04 -1.97 -19.69
N GLN A 154 16.92 -1.27 -19.58
CA GLN A 154 16.85 0.19 -19.39
C GLN A 154 17.01 0.57 -17.92
N ARG A 155 16.88 -0.41 -17.02
CA ARG A 155 17.17 -0.29 -15.59
C ARG A 155 18.57 -0.84 -15.34
N ASN A 156 19.29 -0.29 -14.37
CA ASN A 156 20.58 -0.87 -14.02
C ASN A 156 20.33 -2.19 -13.30
N ALA A 157 20.38 -3.32 -14.03
CA ALA A 157 20.08 -4.64 -13.50
C ALA A 157 21.02 -5.08 -12.35
N ARG A 158 22.19 -4.46 -12.21
CA ARG A 158 23.09 -4.67 -11.06
C ARG A 158 22.63 -3.93 -9.81
N GLU A 159 21.81 -2.91 -9.99
CA GLU A 159 21.18 -2.07 -8.96
C GLU A 159 19.71 -2.48 -8.71
N GLU A 160 19.14 -3.44 -9.43
CA GLU A 160 17.74 -3.82 -9.26
C GLU A 160 17.61 -4.96 -8.25
N LEU A 161 17.06 -4.67 -7.06
CA LEU A 161 16.63 -5.71 -6.11
C LEU A 161 15.30 -6.32 -6.55
N LEU A 162 14.34 -5.45 -6.87
CA LEU A 162 13.03 -5.81 -7.38
C LEU A 162 12.45 -4.67 -8.22
N CYS A 163 11.55 -5.00 -9.13
CA CYS A 163 10.78 -4.03 -9.90
C CYS A 163 9.30 -4.38 -9.86
N VAL A 164 8.46 -3.40 -9.55
CA VAL A 164 7.02 -3.55 -9.38
C VAL A 164 6.30 -2.63 -10.35
N ALA A 165 5.34 -3.19 -11.09
CA ALA A 165 4.36 -2.41 -11.84
C ALA A 165 3.16 -2.11 -10.93
N VAL A 166 2.78 -0.84 -10.82
CA VAL A 166 1.60 -0.39 -10.07
C VAL A 166 0.58 0.20 -11.03
N THR A 167 -0.67 -0.25 -10.93
CA THR A 167 -1.78 0.17 -11.79
C THR A 167 -3.04 0.39 -10.97
N MET A 168 -3.89 1.32 -11.41
CA MET A 168 -5.23 1.52 -10.86
C MET A 168 -6.30 0.72 -11.61
N ALA A 169 -5.93 0.07 -12.71
CA ALA A 169 -6.79 -0.90 -13.38
C ALA A 169 -6.76 -2.24 -12.63
N ASP A 170 -7.86 -2.98 -12.70
CA ASP A 170 -7.86 -4.39 -12.30
C ASP A 170 -6.83 -5.18 -13.11
N ILE A 171 -6.29 -6.22 -12.49
CA ILE A 171 -5.41 -7.18 -13.13
C ILE A 171 -5.94 -8.60 -12.97
N TYR A 172 -5.60 -9.48 -13.90
CA TYR A 172 -5.99 -10.90 -13.83
C TYR A 172 -4.88 -11.82 -14.37
N PRO A 173 -4.64 -12.99 -13.75
CA PRO A 173 -3.62 -13.92 -14.19
C PRO A 173 -4.02 -14.69 -15.45
N ASP A 174 -5.24 -15.21 -15.47
CA ASP A 174 -5.81 -15.97 -16.58
C ASP A 174 -7.35 -15.86 -16.58
N GLU A 175 -7.97 -16.40 -17.62
CA GLU A 175 -9.41 -16.25 -17.87
C GLU A 175 -10.32 -16.86 -16.81
N THR A 176 -9.81 -17.76 -15.95
CA THR A 176 -10.60 -18.38 -14.88
C THR A 176 -10.77 -17.48 -13.64
N TYR A 177 -9.98 -16.41 -13.54
CA TYR A 177 -10.04 -15.46 -12.44
C TYR A 177 -10.90 -14.24 -12.79
N ASN A 178 -11.62 -13.69 -11.81
CA ASN A 178 -12.35 -12.43 -11.97
C ASN A 178 -11.41 -11.22 -11.96
N PHE A 179 -10.54 -11.12 -10.95
CA PHE A 179 -9.43 -10.16 -10.82
C PHE A 179 -8.54 -10.59 -9.63
N VAL A 180 -7.35 -9.97 -9.51
CA VAL A 180 -6.47 -10.07 -8.35
C VAL A 180 -5.93 -8.69 -7.97
N TYR A 181 -5.46 -8.52 -6.73
CA TYR A 181 -4.81 -7.27 -6.29
C TYR A 181 -3.34 -7.18 -6.71
N GLY A 182 -2.68 -8.32 -6.93
CA GLY A 182 -1.25 -8.39 -7.22
C GLY A 182 -0.84 -9.78 -7.67
N GLN A 183 0.32 -9.86 -8.31
CA GLN A 183 1.03 -11.10 -8.61
C GLN A 183 2.52 -10.85 -8.49
N ALA A 184 3.26 -11.82 -7.96
CA ALA A 184 4.71 -11.77 -7.78
C ALA A 184 5.33 -13.08 -8.27
#